data_AF-A0A1W9ML69-F1
#
_entry.id   AF-A0A1W9ML69-F1
#
_cell.length_a   1.000
_cell.length_b   1.000
_cell.length_c   1.000
_cell.angle_alpha   90.00
_cell.angle_beta   90.00
_cell.angle_gamma   90.00
#
_symmetry.space_group_name_H-M   'P 1'
#
loop_
_entity.id
_entity.type
_entity.pdbx_description
1 polymer ?
#
loop_
_entity_poly.entity_id
_entity_poly.type
_entity_poly.pdbx_seq_one_letter_code
_entity_poly.pdbx_strand_id
1 'polypeptide(L)'
;VNPNVVELCGNAKDDDCKDGDLSCDDVDNDADGFTKNQGDCDDADAEVNPSVVEVCGNAKDDDCKDGDLSCDDVDKDADGFTKNQGDCDDSDTTVHPEAVEICGNGKDEDCKDGDLICSDGGEIKKGMFLFSVITGMEYRTKTLYGETNSKGEFKYTEGETVTFFIGGMILGSAAGQDIVTPVDLVEGAADESDPTVTNICSLLLTLDDDNNPDNGIFISQDVRNYALNLSIDFTVSITDFEVNTKGIVSELTILTGAGQRPLVSAALAQEFLKTALAMIEVTVRNIVTVIQGGQASITWDPVPTADGYVIHAGNSPGSYEISYEVETNAAEIPVKTGGILYFVIAVIQGGVESSVSVEMPAFISQGSVSGQVTASRDGAPISGATVHLDIPGHSIEILTDAEGEYFIEVPSLGDFCLISAGKEGYVPATANISKKLLDGVDTLVMNFKLDAAEQPDKTVVILEIVPEVHHLGDDKHSGSVNSQFQKLSEGITFEGEFSLTADQLSCSNDDSAPSETRSETEGGFAAEIRLVAKGAQEDDEVRINGNLLDTFINNSPEDGSFGEVVLPVNASYLHEGSNTLSITSIDGGQTFDDFEFANMLIYLSCGNDGNAGDK
;
A
#
# COMPACT_ATOMS: atom_id res chain seq x y z
N VAL A 1 -3.84 -80.15 -27.06
CA VAL A 1 -5.04 -81.02 -27.15
C VAL A 1 -5.10 -82.02 -25.97
N ASN A 2 -5.44 -81.53 -24.78
CA ASN A 2 -5.69 -82.24 -23.53
C ASN A 2 -6.79 -81.46 -22.78
N PRO A 3 -7.92 -82.08 -22.37
CA PRO A 3 -9.06 -81.35 -21.79
C PRO A 3 -8.79 -80.54 -20.51
N ASN A 4 -7.62 -80.73 -19.88
CA ASN A 4 -7.23 -80.07 -18.64
C ASN A 4 -6.08 -79.06 -18.82
N VAL A 5 -5.75 -78.67 -20.06
CA VAL A 5 -4.81 -77.55 -20.29
C VAL A 5 -5.58 -76.26 -20.56
N VAL A 6 -4.92 -75.13 -20.35
CA VAL A 6 -5.44 -73.82 -20.76
C VAL A 6 -5.27 -73.70 -22.27
N GLU A 7 -6.31 -73.21 -22.94
CA GLU A 7 -6.32 -72.95 -24.38
C GLU A 7 -5.25 -71.88 -24.73
N LEU A 8 -4.42 -72.15 -25.73
CA LEU A 8 -3.43 -71.20 -26.21
C LEU A 8 -3.95 -70.56 -27.50
N CYS A 9 -4.35 -69.29 -27.43
CA CYS A 9 -5.01 -68.61 -28.52
C CYS A 9 -4.19 -68.57 -29.83
N GLY A 10 -4.87 -68.64 -30.97
CA GLY A 10 -4.33 -68.41 -32.31
C GLY A 10 -3.29 -69.44 -32.78
N ASN A 11 -3.18 -70.60 -32.13
CA ASN A 11 -2.16 -71.59 -32.45
C ASN A 11 -2.64 -72.68 -33.44
N ALA A 12 -3.86 -72.49 -33.97
CA ALA A 12 -4.59 -73.37 -34.87
C ALA A 12 -4.88 -74.77 -34.31
N LYS A 13 -4.89 -74.94 -32.99
CA LYS A 13 -5.25 -76.17 -32.30
C LYS A 13 -6.18 -75.84 -31.16
N ASP A 14 -7.29 -76.56 -31.11
CA ASP A 14 -8.15 -76.68 -29.93
C ASP A 14 -7.39 -77.45 -28.84
N ASP A 15 -6.68 -76.73 -27.98
CA ASP A 15 -5.79 -77.29 -26.99
C ASP A 15 -6.50 -77.95 -25.82
N ASP A 16 -7.71 -77.51 -25.46
CA ASP A 16 -8.51 -77.99 -24.35
C ASP A 16 -9.78 -78.78 -24.78
N CYS A 17 -10.00 -78.95 -26.09
CA CYS A 17 -11.09 -79.70 -26.69
C CYS A 17 -12.50 -79.19 -26.36
N LYS A 18 -12.68 -77.94 -25.89
CA LYS A 18 -14.01 -77.45 -25.50
C LYS A 18 -14.71 -76.70 -26.64
N ASP A 19 -14.06 -75.70 -27.23
CA ASP A 19 -14.73 -74.72 -28.09
C ASP A 19 -13.93 -74.34 -29.35
N GLY A 20 -12.85 -75.05 -29.68
CA GLY A 20 -11.95 -74.70 -30.79
C GLY A 20 -10.77 -73.84 -30.36
N ASP A 21 -9.89 -73.49 -31.30
CA ASP A 21 -8.78 -72.56 -31.04
C ASP A 21 -9.32 -71.17 -30.70
N LEU A 22 -8.99 -70.67 -29.51
CA LEU A 22 -9.44 -69.38 -28.99
C LEU A 22 -8.84 -68.23 -29.83
N SER A 23 -9.65 -67.21 -30.15
CA SER A 23 -9.10 -65.99 -30.76
C SER A 23 -8.30 -65.22 -29.72
N CYS A 24 -7.12 -64.72 -30.08
CA CYS A 24 -6.35 -63.88 -29.16
C CYS A 24 -7.04 -62.55 -28.84
N ASP A 25 -8.02 -62.13 -29.65
CA ASP A 25 -8.82 -60.93 -29.37
C ASP A 25 -9.91 -61.15 -28.29
N ASP A 26 -10.13 -62.41 -27.86
CA ASP A 26 -11.07 -62.81 -26.79
C ASP A 26 -10.37 -63.13 -25.47
N VAL A 27 -9.04 -62.95 -25.40
CA VAL A 27 -8.23 -63.13 -24.19
C VAL A 27 -7.92 -61.75 -23.65
N ASP A 28 -8.27 -61.53 -22.38
CA ASP A 28 -7.84 -60.38 -21.58
C ASP A 28 -6.39 -60.63 -21.12
N ASN A 29 -5.40 -60.01 -21.80
CA ASN A 29 -3.98 -60.33 -21.56
C ASN A 29 -3.34 -59.57 -20.39
N ASP A 30 -3.91 -58.43 -19.97
CA ASP A 30 -3.43 -57.63 -18.85
C ASP A 30 -4.29 -57.75 -17.57
N ALA A 31 -5.42 -58.45 -17.67
CA ALA A 31 -6.37 -58.76 -16.61
C ALA A 31 -7.12 -57.56 -16.04
N ASP A 32 -7.39 -56.54 -16.85
CA ASP A 32 -8.16 -55.36 -16.47
C ASP A 32 -9.69 -55.55 -16.58
N GLY A 33 -10.11 -56.66 -17.19
CA GLY A 33 -11.51 -57.05 -17.36
C GLY A 33 -12.11 -56.73 -18.73
N PHE A 34 -11.35 -56.12 -19.64
CA PHE A 34 -11.71 -55.90 -21.03
C PHE A 34 -10.88 -56.81 -21.94
N THR A 35 -11.43 -57.13 -23.11
CA THR A 35 -10.64 -57.74 -24.18
C THR A 35 -10.65 -56.80 -25.36
N LYS A 36 -9.74 -57.02 -26.31
CA LYS A 36 -9.74 -56.30 -27.58
C LYS A 36 -11.09 -56.32 -28.33
N ASN A 37 -11.82 -57.43 -28.28
CA ASN A 37 -13.18 -57.50 -28.85
C ASN A 37 -14.25 -56.74 -28.04
N GLN A 38 -13.96 -56.38 -26.80
CA GLN A 38 -14.79 -55.56 -25.92
C GLN A 38 -14.43 -54.07 -25.97
N GLY A 39 -13.47 -53.68 -26.80
CA GLY A 39 -13.12 -52.28 -27.06
C GLY A 39 -11.77 -51.84 -26.51
N ASP A 40 -10.98 -52.76 -25.94
CA ASP A 40 -9.62 -52.47 -25.50
C ASP A 40 -8.68 -52.24 -26.71
N CYS A 41 -8.04 -51.07 -26.73
CA CYS A 41 -7.16 -50.60 -27.77
C CYS A 41 -5.69 -50.97 -27.52
N ASP A 42 -5.30 -51.32 -26.29
CA ASP A 42 -3.99 -51.87 -25.93
C ASP A 42 -4.12 -52.92 -24.81
N ASP A 43 -4.62 -54.11 -25.19
CA ASP A 43 -4.90 -55.30 -24.36
C ASP A 43 -3.67 -55.88 -23.60
N ALA A 44 -2.53 -55.19 -23.63
CA ALA A 44 -1.33 -55.49 -22.86
C ALA A 44 -1.02 -54.46 -21.76
N ASP A 45 -1.83 -53.41 -21.62
CA ASP A 45 -1.67 -52.30 -20.69
C ASP A 45 -2.98 -52.03 -19.93
N ALA A 46 -3.09 -52.55 -18.70
CA ALA A 46 -4.29 -52.44 -17.87
C ALA A 46 -4.71 -50.99 -17.48
N GLU A 47 -3.89 -49.99 -17.83
CA GLU A 47 -4.23 -48.57 -17.69
C GLU A 47 -4.93 -48.00 -18.93
N VAL A 48 -5.10 -48.79 -20.00
CA VAL A 48 -5.69 -48.41 -21.28
C VAL A 48 -6.91 -49.28 -21.57
N ASN A 49 -8.12 -48.78 -21.29
CA ASN A 49 -9.37 -49.51 -21.59
C ASN A 49 -10.58 -48.58 -21.65
N PRO A 50 -11.74 -49.04 -22.19
CA PRO A 50 -12.93 -48.21 -22.35
C PRO A 50 -13.49 -47.52 -21.10
N SER A 51 -13.05 -47.92 -19.90
CA SER A 51 -13.55 -47.44 -18.61
C SER A 51 -12.63 -46.49 -17.86
N VAL A 52 -11.39 -46.27 -18.34
CA VAL A 52 -10.51 -45.26 -17.74
C VAL A 52 -10.89 -43.85 -18.21
N VAL A 53 -10.31 -42.84 -17.55
CA VAL A 53 -10.45 -41.44 -17.95
C VAL A 53 -9.23 -41.07 -18.77
N GLU A 54 -9.44 -40.44 -19.92
CA GLU A 54 -8.40 -39.99 -20.83
C GLU A 54 -7.40 -39.04 -20.14
N VAL A 55 -6.10 -39.30 -20.29
CA VAL A 55 -5.03 -38.43 -19.80
C VAL A 55 -4.40 -37.71 -20.98
N CYS A 56 -4.92 -36.52 -21.27
CA CYS A 56 -4.50 -35.72 -22.42
C CYS A 56 -2.98 -35.53 -22.55
N GLY A 57 -2.47 -35.59 -23.78
CA GLY A 57 -1.08 -35.29 -24.16
C GLY A 57 -0.05 -36.29 -23.66
N ASN A 58 -0.46 -37.47 -23.20
CA ASN A 58 0.43 -38.53 -22.75
C ASN A 58 0.87 -39.49 -23.89
N ALA A 59 0.40 -39.24 -25.13
CA ALA A 59 0.61 -40.06 -26.32
C ALA A 59 -0.04 -41.46 -26.29
N LYS A 60 -1.03 -41.67 -25.41
CA LYS A 60 -1.88 -42.86 -25.34
C LYS A 60 -3.34 -42.44 -25.50
N ASP A 61 -4.13 -43.32 -26.08
CA ASP A 61 -5.60 -43.22 -26.10
C ASP A 61 -6.07 -44.07 -24.92
N ASP A 62 -6.06 -43.50 -23.71
CA ASP A 62 -6.23 -44.28 -22.47
C ASP A 62 -7.64 -44.86 -22.41
N ASP A 63 -8.67 -44.07 -22.75
CA ASP A 63 -10.07 -44.52 -22.68
C ASP A 63 -10.59 -45.22 -23.94
N CYS A 64 -9.70 -45.45 -24.91
CA CYS A 64 -9.94 -46.06 -26.21
C CYS A 64 -11.05 -45.36 -27.02
N LYS A 65 -11.25 -44.06 -26.81
CA LYS A 65 -12.19 -43.23 -27.56
C LYS A 65 -11.47 -41.99 -28.08
N ASP A 66 -11.71 -41.71 -29.36
CA ASP A 66 -11.31 -40.47 -30.02
C ASP A 66 -9.78 -40.17 -30.05
N GLY A 67 -8.94 -41.05 -29.50
CA GLY A 67 -7.48 -40.92 -29.51
C GLY A 67 -6.94 -40.06 -28.36
N ASP A 68 -5.61 -39.95 -28.24
CA ASP A 68 -4.95 -39.02 -27.30
C ASP A 68 -5.44 -37.57 -27.53
N LEU A 69 -6.25 -37.06 -26.58
CA LEU A 69 -6.82 -35.73 -26.67
C LEU A 69 -5.76 -34.65 -26.37
N SER A 70 -5.86 -33.51 -27.06
CA SER A 70 -5.06 -32.34 -26.67
C SER A 70 -5.54 -31.82 -25.33
N CYS A 71 -4.63 -31.41 -24.45
CA CYS A 71 -5.00 -30.75 -23.20
C CYS A 71 -5.64 -29.35 -23.40
N ASP A 72 -5.73 -28.86 -24.63
CA ASP A 72 -6.48 -27.65 -25.00
C ASP A 72 -7.95 -27.98 -25.42
N ASP A 73 -8.28 -29.27 -25.58
CA ASP A 73 -9.62 -29.79 -25.93
C ASP A 73 -10.36 -30.39 -24.73
N VAL A 74 -9.73 -30.38 -23.55
CA VAL A 74 -10.30 -30.83 -22.28
C VAL A 74 -10.64 -29.62 -21.44
N ASP A 75 -11.92 -29.49 -21.10
CA ASP A 75 -12.45 -28.52 -20.14
C ASP A 75 -11.99 -28.94 -18.73
N LYS A 76 -10.97 -28.26 -18.18
CA LYS A 76 -10.32 -28.69 -16.93
C LYS A 76 -11.05 -28.21 -15.68
N ASP A 77 -11.72 -27.08 -15.76
CA ASP A 77 -12.42 -26.48 -14.63
C ASP A 77 -13.93 -26.76 -14.64
N ALA A 78 -14.43 -27.36 -15.73
CA ALA A 78 -15.80 -27.81 -15.94
C ALA A 78 -16.82 -26.68 -16.09
N ASP A 79 -16.41 -25.54 -16.65
CA ASP A 79 -17.31 -24.41 -16.95
C ASP A 79 -18.05 -24.53 -18.31
N GLY A 80 -17.69 -25.55 -19.09
CA GLY A 80 -18.29 -25.86 -20.39
C GLY A 80 -17.53 -25.30 -21.59
N PHE A 81 -16.42 -24.59 -21.38
CA PHE A 81 -15.50 -24.10 -22.40
C PHE A 81 -14.15 -24.79 -22.28
N THR A 82 -13.44 -24.92 -23.39
CA THR A 82 -12.05 -25.37 -23.39
C THR A 82 -11.19 -24.24 -23.91
N LYS A 83 -9.88 -24.33 -23.71
CA LYS A 83 -8.95 -23.36 -24.29
C LYS A 83 -9.11 -23.17 -25.82
N ASN A 84 -9.40 -24.24 -26.57
CA ASN A 84 -9.69 -24.15 -28.01
C ASN A 84 -11.06 -23.51 -28.34
N GLN A 85 -11.97 -23.45 -27.38
CA GLN A 85 -13.26 -22.76 -27.51
C GLN A 85 -13.18 -21.29 -27.09
N GLY A 86 -12.01 -20.81 -26.69
CA GLY A 86 -11.72 -19.40 -26.43
C GLY A 86 -11.49 -19.05 -24.96
N ASP A 87 -11.48 -20.05 -24.08
CA ASP A 87 -11.13 -19.86 -22.68
C ASP A 87 -9.63 -19.53 -22.53
N CYS A 88 -9.36 -18.38 -21.89
CA CYS A 88 -8.03 -17.85 -21.68
C CYS A 88 -7.38 -18.33 -20.37
N ASP A 89 -8.14 -18.92 -19.44
CA ASP A 89 -7.65 -19.59 -18.24
C ASP A 89 -8.52 -20.81 -17.90
N ASP A 90 -8.30 -21.89 -18.66
CA ASP A 90 -8.91 -23.24 -18.58
C ASP A 90 -8.46 -23.99 -17.30
N SER A 91 -8.56 -23.30 -16.18
CA SER A 91 -8.32 -23.74 -14.80
C SER A 91 -9.13 -22.90 -13.79
N ASP A 92 -9.79 -21.83 -14.24
CA ASP A 92 -10.61 -20.91 -13.48
C ASP A 92 -12.01 -20.78 -14.12
N THR A 93 -13.00 -21.46 -13.54
CA THR A 93 -14.41 -21.45 -13.98
C THR A 93 -15.09 -20.08 -14.12
N THR A 94 -14.42 -19.01 -13.69
CA THR A 94 -14.92 -17.63 -13.81
C THR A 94 -14.42 -16.91 -15.07
N VAL A 95 -13.48 -17.52 -15.80
CA VAL A 95 -12.83 -16.96 -16.98
C VAL A 95 -13.26 -17.77 -18.19
N HIS A 96 -14.19 -17.24 -18.99
CA HIS A 96 -14.64 -17.89 -20.21
C HIS A 96 -15.26 -16.90 -21.20
N PRO A 97 -15.36 -17.23 -22.50
CA PRO A 97 -15.83 -16.30 -23.54
C PRO A 97 -17.21 -15.66 -23.34
N GLU A 98 -18.04 -16.26 -22.49
CA GLU A 98 -19.39 -15.80 -22.14
C GLU A 98 -19.49 -15.18 -20.75
N ALA A 99 -18.38 -15.10 -20.00
CA ALA A 99 -18.35 -14.46 -18.71
C ALA A 99 -18.64 -12.96 -18.83
N VAL A 100 -19.18 -12.38 -17.77
CA VAL A 100 -19.40 -10.93 -17.70
C VAL A 100 -18.12 -10.29 -17.21
N GLU A 101 -17.56 -9.41 -18.02
CA GLU A 101 -16.36 -8.65 -17.69
C GLU A 101 -16.51 -7.85 -16.39
N ILE A 102 -15.56 -8.04 -15.46
CA ILE A 102 -15.50 -7.34 -14.18
C ILE A 102 -14.38 -6.32 -14.23
N CYS A 103 -14.73 -5.10 -14.61
CA CYS A 103 -13.72 -4.07 -14.81
C CYS A 103 -12.86 -3.73 -13.58
N GLY A 104 -11.54 -3.69 -13.79
CA GLY A 104 -10.52 -3.22 -12.85
C GLY A 104 -10.09 -4.25 -11.81
N ASN A 105 -10.41 -5.53 -12.00
CA ASN A 105 -10.04 -6.60 -11.06
C ASN A 105 -8.73 -7.34 -11.43
N GLY A 106 -8.11 -6.97 -12.55
CA GLY A 106 -6.87 -7.56 -13.06
C GLY A 106 -7.06 -8.87 -13.84
N LYS A 107 -8.29 -9.30 -14.12
CA LYS A 107 -8.63 -10.49 -14.90
C LYS A 107 -9.42 -10.09 -16.15
N ASP A 108 -9.27 -10.88 -17.21
CA ASP A 108 -10.03 -10.77 -18.46
C ASP A 108 -11.05 -11.91 -18.44
N GLU A 109 -12.19 -11.72 -17.77
CA GLU A 109 -13.16 -12.80 -17.61
C GLU A 109 -13.70 -13.25 -18.96
N ASP A 110 -13.98 -12.31 -19.86
CA ASP A 110 -14.66 -12.62 -21.12
C ASP A 110 -13.72 -13.00 -22.29
N CYS A 111 -12.41 -12.98 -22.03
CA CYS A 111 -11.31 -13.33 -22.92
C CYS A 111 -11.28 -12.55 -24.25
N LYS A 112 -11.89 -11.35 -24.32
CA LYS A 112 -11.97 -10.58 -25.58
C LYS A 112 -10.94 -9.46 -25.68
N ASP A 113 -10.75 -8.67 -24.62
CA ASP A 113 -10.07 -7.38 -24.71
C ASP A 113 -9.13 -7.05 -23.51
N GLY A 114 -8.88 -8.01 -22.62
CA GLY A 114 -8.13 -7.77 -21.36
C GLY A 114 -9.00 -7.08 -20.30
N ASP A 115 -8.52 -7.06 -19.05
CA ASP A 115 -9.24 -6.41 -17.92
C ASP A 115 -9.70 -5.00 -18.30
N LEU A 116 -11.02 -4.83 -18.36
CA LEU A 116 -11.64 -3.56 -18.70
C LEU A 116 -11.30 -2.50 -17.63
N ILE A 117 -10.66 -1.38 -18.00
CA ILE A 117 -10.40 -0.29 -17.03
C ILE A 117 -11.64 0.61 -16.91
N CYS A 118 -12.40 0.45 -15.82
CA CYS A 118 -13.44 1.40 -15.46
C CYS A 118 -12.85 2.58 -14.67
N SER A 119 -12.42 3.65 -15.33
CA SER A 119 -12.02 4.88 -14.63
C SER A 119 -12.82 6.08 -15.14
N ASP A 120 -13.67 6.65 -14.28
CA ASP A 120 -14.36 7.93 -14.51
C ASP A 120 -13.71 9.11 -13.75
N GLY A 121 -12.50 8.91 -13.20
CA GLY A 121 -11.66 9.97 -12.64
C GLY A 121 -12.12 10.53 -11.29
N GLY A 122 -13.04 9.86 -10.59
CA GLY A 122 -13.43 10.22 -9.23
C GLY A 122 -12.40 9.80 -8.18
N GLU A 123 -12.41 10.47 -7.03
CA GLU A 123 -11.55 10.13 -5.88
C GLU A 123 -11.96 8.78 -5.28
N ILE A 124 -11.00 7.84 -5.18
CA ILE A 124 -11.21 6.54 -4.52
C ILE A 124 -11.16 6.77 -3.01
N LYS A 125 -12.29 6.53 -2.35
CA LYS A 125 -12.43 6.54 -0.89
C LYS A 125 -12.42 5.11 -0.35
N LYS A 126 -12.21 5.00 0.97
CA LYS A 126 -12.31 3.74 1.71
C LYS A 126 -13.52 3.80 2.62
N GLY A 127 -14.32 2.74 2.61
CA GLY A 127 -15.38 2.51 3.58
C GLY A 127 -15.10 1.26 4.38
N MET A 128 -15.86 1.05 5.45
CA MET A 128 -15.80 -0.14 6.29
C MET A 128 -17.17 -0.79 6.37
N PHE A 129 -17.25 -2.11 6.15
CA PHE A 129 -18.49 -2.83 6.39
C PHE A 129 -18.61 -3.19 7.88
N LEU A 130 -19.61 -2.64 8.56
CA LEU A 130 -19.74 -2.71 10.00
C LEU A 130 -20.85 -3.67 10.42
N PHE A 131 -20.42 -4.82 10.90
CA PHE A 131 -21.21 -5.84 11.59
C PHE A 131 -20.27 -6.59 12.54
N SER A 132 -19.21 -7.14 11.96
CA SER A 132 -17.91 -7.44 12.57
C SER A 132 -16.84 -6.97 11.58
N VAL A 133 -15.56 -7.11 11.89
CA VAL A 133 -14.51 -6.99 10.86
C VAL A 133 -14.65 -8.18 9.91
N ILE A 134 -15.17 -7.97 8.70
CA ILE A 134 -15.35 -9.05 7.73
C ILE A 134 -14.18 -9.04 6.74
N THR A 135 -13.45 -10.14 6.66
CA THR A 135 -12.37 -10.34 5.68
C THR A 135 -12.82 -11.30 4.59
N GLY A 136 -12.55 -10.96 3.34
CA GLY A 136 -12.87 -11.84 2.20
C GLY A 136 -14.34 -11.78 1.75
N MET A 137 -15.09 -10.73 2.12
CA MET A 137 -16.39 -10.47 1.50
C MET A 137 -16.19 -9.64 0.24
N GLU A 138 -16.82 -10.05 -0.86
CA GLU A 138 -16.63 -9.40 -2.14
C GLU A 138 -17.53 -8.18 -2.28
N TYR A 139 -17.02 -7.17 -2.97
CA TYR A 139 -17.76 -5.97 -3.32
C TYR A 139 -17.46 -5.54 -4.75
N ARG A 140 -18.45 -4.90 -5.37
CA ARG A 140 -18.29 -4.21 -6.64
C ARG A 140 -19.02 -2.88 -6.62
N THR A 141 -18.42 -1.90 -7.26
CA THR A 141 -19.06 -0.63 -7.62
C THR A 141 -19.22 -0.56 -9.12
N LYS A 142 -19.59 0.60 -9.65
CA LYS A 142 -19.55 0.84 -11.08
C LYS A 142 -18.12 0.82 -11.65
N THR A 143 -17.11 1.11 -10.82
CA THR A 143 -15.71 1.27 -11.26
C THR A 143 -14.68 0.40 -10.56
N LEU A 144 -15.04 -0.21 -9.44
CA LEU A 144 -14.12 -0.97 -8.61
C LEU A 144 -14.67 -2.35 -8.29
N TYR A 145 -13.76 -3.30 -8.11
CA TYR A 145 -14.01 -4.63 -7.58
C TYR A 145 -12.99 -4.93 -6.48
N GLY A 146 -13.37 -5.74 -5.50
CA GLY A 146 -12.40 -6.30 -4.58
C GLY A 146 -13.02 -7.10 -3.46
N GLU A 147 -12.17 -7.45 -2.50
CA GLU A 147 -12.55 -8.10 -1.25
C GLU A 147 -12.28 -7.18 -0.08
N THR A 148 -13.11 -7.27 0.96
CA THR A 148 -12.83 -6.60 2.22
C THR A 148 -11.53 -7.14 2.83
N ASN A 149 -10.64 -6.23 3.23
CA ASN A 149 -9.34 -6.61 3.78
C ASN A 149 -9.42 -7.06 5.24
N SER A 150 -8.27 -7.34 5.88
CA SER A 150 -8.19 -7.76 7.30
C SER A 150 -8.72 -6.73 8.31
N LYS A 151 -9.05 -5.51 7.87
CA LYS A 151 -9.68 -4.45 8.66
C LYS A 151 -11.16 -4.26 8.30
N GLY A 152 -11.71 -5.05 7.38
CA GLY A 152 -13.08 -4.92 6.88
C GLY A 152 -13.27 -3.74 5.93
N GLU A 153 -12.18 -3.18 5.38
CA GLU A 153 -12.24 -2.02 4.50
C GLU A 153 -12.56 -2.45 3.06
N PHE A 154 -13.43 -1.68 2.39
CA PHE A 154 -13.72 -1.74 0.96
C PHE A 154 -13.40 -0.39 0.29
N LYS A 155 -13.27 -0.37 -1.03
CA LYS A 155 -13.03 0.84 -1.82
C LYS A 155 -14.26 1.23 -2.62
N TYR A 156 -14.48 2.53 -2.79
CA TYR A 156 -15.56 3.06 -3.62
C TYR A 156 -15.17 4.43 -4.18
N THR A 157 -15.75 4.80 -5.33
CA THR A 157 -15.66 6.18 -5.82
C THR A 157 -16.84 7.00 -5.28
N GLU A 158 -16.61 8.25 -4.90
CA GLU A 158 -17.66 9.10 -4.31
C GLU A 158 -18.94 9.17 -5.17
N GLY A 159 -20.09 8.90 -4.55
CA GLY A 159 -21.39 8.91 -5.20
C GLY A 159 -21.79 7.61 -5.90
N GLU A 160 -20.92 6.59 -5.93
CA GLU A 160 -21.27 5.28 -6.45
C GLU A 160 -22.06 4.44 -5.45
N THR A 161 -22.78 3.44 -5.98
CA THR A 161 -23.38 2.35 -5.21
C THR A 161 -22.39 1.21 -5.11
N VAL A 162 -22.31 0.60 -3.93
CA VAL A 162 -21.50 -0.59 -3.65
C VAL A 162 -22.43 -1.77 -3.44
N THR A 163 -22.22 -2.85 -4.19
CA THR A 163 -22.93 -4.12 -4.05
C THR A 163 -22.00 -5.11 -3.35
N PHE A 164 -22.47 -5.73 -2.26
CA PHE A 164 -21.73 -6.76 -1.51
C PHE A 164 -22.28 -8.15 -1.81
N PHE A 165 -21.40 -9.14 -1.93
CA PHE A 165 -21.74 -10.52 -2.27
C PHE A 165 -20.68 -11.52 -1.78
N ILE A 166 -21.03 -12.81 -1.86
CA ILE A 166 -20.13 -13.95 -1.61
C ILE A 166 -20.34 -14.94 -2.76
N GLY A 167 -19.37 -15.05 -3.66
CA GLY A 167 -19.52 -15.76 -4.93
C GLY A 167 -20.72 -15.21 -5.73
N GLY A 168 -21.69 -16.05 -6.06
CA GLY A 168 -22.92 -15.66 -6.73
C GLY A 168 -24.00 -15.06 -5.81
N MET A 169 -23.82 -15.12 -4.48
CA MET A 169 -24.84 -14.72 -3.51
C MET A 169 -24.80 -13.22 -3.23
N ILE A 170 -25.69 -12.46 -3.86
CA ILE A 170 -25.83 -11.01 -3.60
C ILE A 170 -26.46 -10.77 -2.23
N LEU A 171 -25.74 -10.10 -1.33
CA LEU A 171 -26.22 -9.74 0.00
C LEU A 171 -27.09 -8.48 -0.04
N GLY A 172 -26.71 -7.49 -0.87
CA GLY A 172 -27.45 -6.26 -1.05
C GLY A 172 -26.58 -5.13 -1.59
N SER A 173 -27.09 -3.91 -1.57
CA SER A 173 -26.37 -2.73 -2.09
C SER A 173 -26.68 -1.48 -1.28
N ALA A 174 -25.68 -0.61 -1.15
CA ALA A 174 -25.79 0.65 -0.42
C ALA A 174 -25.03 1.76 -1.16
N ALA A 175 -25.28 3.02 -0.79
CA ALA A 175 -24.40 4.11 -1.23
C ALA A 175 -22.98 3.90 -0.67
N GLY A 176 -21.96 4.18 -1.48
CA GLY A 176 -20.58 4.21 -1.01
C GLY A 176 -20.40 5.32 0.02
N GLN A 177 -20.04 4.91 1.24
CA GLN A 177 -19.87 5.79 2.39
C GLN A 177 -18.85 5.18 3.37
N ASP A 178 -18.42 5.96 4.36
CA ASP A 178 -17.37 5.56 5.31
C ASP A 178 -17.73 4.29 6.10
N ILE A 179 -19.01 4.11 6.42
CA ILE A 179 -19.52 2.95 7.17
C ILE A 179 -20.80 2.45 6.52
N VAL A 180 -20.78 1.19 6.07
CA VAL A 180 -21.97 0.48 5.54
C VAL A 180 -22.33 -0.63 6.52
N THR A 181 -23.58 -0.69 6.94
CA THR A 181 -24.10 -1.72 7.84
C THR A 181 -25.01 -2.70 7.09
N PRO A 182 -25.33 -3.88 7.66
CA PRO A 182 -26.36 -4.76 7.11
C PRO A 182 -27.73 -4.10 6.90
N VAL A 183 -28.07 -3.07 7.68
CA VAL A 183 -29.32 -2.31 7.52
C VAL A 183 -29.28 -1.50 6.22
N ASP A 184 -28.14 -0.89 5.89
CA ASP A 184 -27.97 -0.07 4.69
C ASP A 184 -28.06 -0.88 3.39
N LEU A 185 -27.79 -2.19 3.44
CA LEU A 185 -27.85 -3.08 2.28
C LEU A 185 -29.28 -3.35 1.78
N VAL A 186 -30.28 -3.13 2.64
CA VAL A 186 -31.67 -3.51 2.39
C VAL A 186 -32.50 -2.25 2.17
N GLU A 187 -32.95 -2.04 0.94
CA GLU A 187 -33.78 -0.90 0.59
C GLU A 187 -35.07 -0.86 1.43
N GLY A 188 -35.24 0.21 2.21
CA GLY A 188 -36.44 0.42 3.03
C GLY A 188 -36.42 -0.25 4.41
N ALA A 189 -35.35 -0.94 4.79
CA ALA A 189 -35.18 -1.40 6.17
C ALA A 189 -35.08 -0.19 7.11
N ALA A 190 -35.89 -0.18 8.16
CA ALA A 190 -35.91 0.91 9.14
C ALA A 190 -34.86 0.73 10.25
N ASP A 191 -34.60 -0.53 10.62
CA ASP A 191 -33.74 -0.92 11.73
C ASP A 191 -33.31 -2.39 11.58
N GLU A 192 -32.55 -2.90 12.55
CA GLU A 192 -32.02 -4.26 12.58
C GLU A 192 -33.08 -5.37 12.70
N SER A 193 -34.34 -5.03 12.94
CA SER A 193 -35.42 -6.00 13.06
C SER A 193 -36.00 -6.46 11.72
N ASP A 194 -35.57 -5.85 10.61
CA ASP A 194 -35.98 -6.28 9.27
C ASP A 194 -35.61 -7.76 9.02
N PRO A 195 -36.54 -8.59 8.51
CA PRO A 195 -36.28 -10.00 8.24
C PRO A 195 -35.13 -10.24 7.26
N THR A 196 -34.98 -9.40 6.23
CA THR A 196 -33.94 -9.53 5.21
C THR A 196 -32.58 -9.24 5.83
N VAL A 197 -32.48 -8.17 6.62
CA VAL A 197 -31.27 -7.83 7.38
C VAL A 197 -30.87 -8.98 8.31
N THR A 198 -31.85 -9.54 9.03
CA THR A 198 -31.63 -10.67 9.93
C THR A 198 -31.10 -11.90 9.19
N ASN A 199 -31.66 -12.22 8.02
CA ASN A 199 -31.25 -13.37 7.20
C ASN A 199 -29.80 -13.21 6.68
N ILE A 200 -29.43 -12.01 6.24
CA ILE A 200 -28.05 -11.67 5.81
C ILE A 200 -27.08 -11.90 6.98
N CYS A 201 -27.38 -11.32 8.15
CA CYS A 201 -26.55 -11.45 9.35
C CYS A 201 -26.41 -12.92 9.81
N SER A 202 -27.51 -13.68 9.77
CA SER A 202 -27.50 -15.12 10.08
C SER A 202 -26.56 -15.88 9.16
N LEU A 203 -26.56 -15.61 7.86
CA LEU A 203 -25.64 -16.27 6.93
C LEU A 203 -24.18 -15.87 7.20
N LEU A 204 -23.90 -14.57 7.33
CA LEU A 204 -22.53 -14.06 7.56
C LEU A 204 -21.88 -14.66 8.81
N LEU A 205 -22.60 -14.71 9.94
CA LEU A 205 -22.09 -15.33 11.17
C LEU A 205 -21.88 -16.86 11.01
N THR A 206 -22.65 -17.50 10.15
CA THR A 206 -22.55 -18.95 9.93
C THR A 206 -21.32 -19.30 9.11
N LEU A 207 -20.97 -18.46 8.14
CA LEU A 207 -19.86 -18.67 7.20
C LEU A 207 -18.48 -18.32 7.75
N ASP A 208 -18.43 -17.74 8.95
CA ASP A 208 -17.18 -17.44 9.64
C ASP A 208 -16.30 -18.69 9.83
N ASP A 209 -15.06 -18.66 9.34
CA ASP A 209 -14.22 -19.84 9.19
C ASP A 209 -14.01 -20.63 10.49
N ASP A 210 -13.79 -19.93 11.60
CA ASP A 210 -13.53 -20.53 12.92
C ASP A 210 -14.76 -20.54 13.85
N ASN A 211 -15.90 -20.04 13.37
CA ASN A 211 -17.17 -19.92 14.11
C ASN A 211 -16.98 -19.12 15.43
N ASN A 212 -16.16 -18.08 15.41
CA ASN A 212 -15.91 -17.17 16.51
C ASN A 212 -15.94 -15.71 16.05
N PRO A 213 -17.13 -15.10 15.90
CA PRO A 213 -17.29 -13.77 15.31
C PRO A 213 -16.67 -12.62 16.15
N ASP A 214 -16.26 -12.89 17.40
CA ASP A 214 -15.61 -11.93 18.30
C ASP A 214 -14.20 -11.51 17.82
N ASN A 215 -13.55 -12.33 16.98
CA ASN A 215 -12.22 -12.02 16.43
C ASN A 215 -12.27 -11.48 14.99
N GLY A 216 -13.47 -11.22 14.47
CA GLY A 216 -13.72 -10.94 13.06
C GLY A 216 -14.55 -12.06 12.42
N ILE A 217 -14.97 -11.86 11.18
CA ILE A 217 -15.56 -12.90 10.34
C ILE A 217 -14.61 -13.11 9.17
N PHE A 218 -14.12 -14.33 9.00
CA PHE A 218 -13.31 -14.67 7.84
C PHE A 218 -14.09 -15.56 6.88
N ILE A 219 -14.28 -15.08 5.65
CA ILE A 219 -14.84 -15.88 4.56
C ILE A 219 -13.66 -16.38 3.72
N SER A 220 -13.46 -17.69 3.66
CA SER A 220 -12.35 -18.29 2.92
C SER A 220 -12.59 -18.27 1.41
N GLN A 221 -11.50 -18.34 0.63
CA GLN A 221 -11.59 -18.46 -0.83
C GLN A 221 -12.38 -19.71 -1.25
N ASP A 222 -12.23 -20.83 -0.55
CA ASP A 222 -12.95 -22.07 -0.85
C ASP A 222 -14.46 -21.89 -0.74
N VAL A 223 -14.92 -21.16 0.28
CA VAL A 223 -16.34 -20.80 0.45
C VAL A 223 -16.83 -19.88 -0.68
N ARG A 224 -16.05 -18.86 -1.06
CA ARG A 224 -16.39 -17.97 -2.18
C ARG A 224 -16.50 -18.72 -3.51
N ASN A 225 -15.51 -19.54 -3.82
CA ASN A 225 -15.46 -20.34 -5.05
C ASN A 225 -16.65 -21.28 -5.15
N TYR A 226 -16.97 -22.00 -4.07
CA TYR A 226 -18.15 -22.87 -4.05
C TYR A 226 -19.46 -22.08 -4.22
N ALA A 227 -19.49 -20.85 -3.73
CA ALA A 227 -20.67 -20.00 -3.81
C ALA A 227 -20.90 -19.34 -5.17
N LEU A 228 -19.97 -19.41 -6.15
CA LEU A 228 -20.05 -18.73 -7.45
C LEU A 228 -21.39 -18.97 -8.19
N ASN A 229 -21.88 -20.21 -8.15
CA ASN A 229 -23.12 -20.62 -8.82
C ASN A 229 -24.33 -20.69 -7.89
N LEU A 230 -24.21 -20.19 -6.65
CA LEU A 230 -25.29 -20.19 -5.67
C LEU A 230 -26.04 -18.86 -5.68
N SER A 231 -27.35 -18.94 -5.48
CA SER A 231 -28.21 -17.79 -5.25
C SER A 231 -29.12 -18.08 -4.06
N ILE A 232 -29.23 -17.10 -3.16
CA ILE A 232 -30.10 -17.16 -1.97
C ILE A 232 -31.08 -15.99 -2.02
N ASP A 233 -32.35 -16.28 -1.77
CA ASP A 233 -33.37 -15.23 -1.58
C ASP A 233 -33.46 -14.85 -0.09
N PHE A 234 -32.87 -13.71 0.26
CA PHE A 234 -32.89 -13.18 1.63
C PHE A 234 -34.23 -12.54 2.02
N THR A 235 -35.14 -12.30 1.05
CA THR A 235 -36.38 -11.53 1.27
C THR A 235 -37.53 -12.37 1.83
N VAL A 236 -37.36 -13.70 1.89
CA VAL A 236 -38.35 -14.62 2.47
C VAL A 236 -38.44 -14.48 3.99
N SER A 237 -39.50 -15.04 4.59
CA SER A 237 -39.64 -15.03 6.05
C SER A 237 -38.48 -15.75 6.73
N ILE A 238 -38.11 -15.35 7.96
CA ILE A 238 -37.02 -15.96 8.74
C ILE A 238 -37.14 -17.49 8.80
N THR A 239 -38.37 -18.01 8.99
CA THR A 239 -38.61 -19.45 9.06
C THR A 239 -38.41 -20.13 7.70
N ASP A 240 -38.86 -19.51 6.61
CA ASP A 240 -38.65 -20.06 5.27
C ASP A 240 -37.17 -19.99 4.89
N PHE A 241 -36.47 -18.93 5.28
CA PHE A 241 -35.03 -18.77 5.04
C PHE A 241 -34.24 -19.92 5.68
N GLU A 242 -34.48 -20.21 6.97
CA GLU A 242 -33.82 -21.30 7.70
C GLU A 242 -34.07 -22.66 7.03
N VAL A 243 -35.29 -22.90 6.53
CA VAL A 243 -35.65 -24.15 5.86
C VAL A 243 -35.00 -24.25 4.47
N ASN A 244 -35.07 -23.17 3.68
CA ASN A 244 -34.62 -23.14 2.29
C ASN A 244 -33.09 -23.20 2.16
N THR A 245 -32.38 -22.59 3.11
CA THR A 245 -30.91 -22.51 3.09
C THR A 245 -30.21 -23.70 3.75
N LYS A 246 -30.95 -24.59 4.42
CA LYS A 246 -30.38 -25.69 5.20
C LYS A 246 -29.38 -26.58 4.42
N GLY A 247 -29.68 -26.89 3.16
CA GLY A 247 -28.79 -27.67 2.29
C GLY A 247 -27.51 -26.91 1.95
N ILE A 248 -27.68 -25.68 1.46
CA ILE A 248 -26.58 -24.78 1.07
C ILE A 248 -25.64 -24.49 2.25
N VAL A 249 -26.19 -24.15 3.42
CA VAL A 249 -25.41 -23.87 4.64
C VAL A 249 -24.60 -25.10 5.05
N SER A 250 -25.20 -26.28 4.94
CA SER A 250 -24.50 -27.54 5.22
C SER A 250 -23.32 -27.77 4.27
N GLU A 251 -23.45 -27.44 2.99
CA GLU A 251 -22.36 -27.56 2.01
C GLU A 251 -21.27 -26.51 2.22
N LEU A 252 -21.64 -25.24 2.40
CA LEU A 252 -20.69 -24.14 2.60
C LEU A 252 -19.88 -24.31 3.90
N THR A 253 -20.52 -24.71 5.00
CA THR A 253 -19.82 -24.82 6.30
C THR A 253 -18.84 -26.00 6.36
N ILE A 254 -18.97 -27.00 5.49
CA ILE A 254 -17.96 -28.08 5.37
C ILE A 254 -16.60 -27.52 4.92
N LEU A 255 -16.61 -26.44 4.14
CA LEU A 255 -15.40 -25.79 3.62
C LEU A 255 -14.73 -24.86 4.64
N THR A 256 -15.36 -24.64 5.80
CA THR A 256 -14.81 -23.79 6.87
C THR A 256 -13.97 -24.60 7.86
N GLY A 257 -12.99 -23.95 8.50
CA GLY A 257 -12.14 -24.54 9.54
C GLY A 257 -12.90 -25.14 10.73
N ALA A 258 -14.06 -24.59 11.09
CA ALA A 258 -14.92 -25.08 12.17
C ALA A 258 -15.89 -26.20 11.74
N GLY A 259 -15.98 -26.51 10.44
CA GLY A 259 -16.75 -27.63 9.89
C GLY A 259 -18.27 -27.47 9.90
N GLN A 260 -18.97 -28.51 9.41
CA GLN A 260 -20.41 -28.48 9.15
C GLN A 260 -21.25 -28.06 10.37
N ARG A 261 -22.15 -27.08 10.20
CA ARG A 261 -23.00 -26.54 11.27
C ARG A 261 -24.34 -26.00 10.74
N PRO A 262 -25.37 -25.87 11.59
CA PRO A 262 -26.62 -25.23 11.19
C PRO A 262 -26.47 -23.71 11.05
N LEU A 263 -27.42 -23.08 10.37
CA LEU A 263 -27.54 -21.63 10.30
C LEU A 263 -27.64 -21.02 11.71
N VAL A 264 -26.91 -19.93 11.93
CA VAL A 264 -27.02 -19.11 13.15
C VAL A 264 -28.44 -18.57 13.30
N SER A 265 -29.04 -18.79 14.47
CA SER A 265 -30.42 -18.39 14.73
C SER A 265 -30.63 -16.89 14.58
N ALA A 266 -31.80 -16.49 14.07
CA ALA A 266 -32.18 -15.09 13.94
C ALA A 266 -32.04 -14.27 15.23
N ALA A 267 -32.33 -14.86 16.39
CA ALA A 267 -32.20 -14.18 17.67
C ALA A 267 -30.75 -13.80 17.99
N LEU A 268 -29.81 -14.71 17.73
CA LEU A 268 -28.38 -14.45 17.93
C LEU A 268 -27.85 -13.44 16.91
N ALA A 269 -28.25 -13.57 15.64
CA ALA A 269 -27.88 -12.61 14.60
C ALA A 269 -28.35 -11.19 14.93
N GLN A 270 -29.58 -11.04 15.43
CA GLN A 270 -30.12 -9.76 15.88
C GLN A 270 -29.40 -9.20 17.11
N GLU A 271 -29.09 -10.04 18.11
CA GLU A 271 -28.34 -9.60 19.29
C GLU A 271 -26.93 -9.11 18.93
N PHE A 272 -26.27 -9.84 18.04
CA PHE A 272 -24.95 -9.46 17.53
C PHE A 272 -25.02 -8.15 16.74
N LEU A 273 -25.97 -8.02 15.80
CA LEU A 273 -26.15 -6.78 15.03
C LEU A 273 -26.47 -5.59 15.94
N LYS A 274 -27.35 -5.75 16.94
CA LYS A 274 -27.64 -4.69 17.93
C LYS A 274 -26.39 -4.23 18.66
N THR A 275 -25.53 -5.18 19.04
CA THR A 275 -24.27 -4.87 19.72
C THR A 275 -23.32 -4.11 18.78
N ALA A 276 -23.21 -4.54 17.53
CA ALA A 276 -22.41 -3.87 16.51
C ALA A 276 -22.91 -2.44 16.19
N LEU A 277 -24.23 -2.27 16.05
CA LEU A 277 -24.85 -0.96 15.85
C LEU A 277 -24.74 -0.07 17.09
N ALA A 278 -24.79 -0.62 18.30
CA ALA A 278 -24.55 0.16 19.51
C ALA A 278 -23.12 0.70 19.56
N MET A 279 -22.12 -0.02 19.04
CA MET A 279 -20.76 0.51 18.90
C MET A 279 -20.70 1.71 17.94
N ILE A 280 -21.52 1.74 16.89
CA ILE A 280 -21.68 2.92 16.02
C ILE A 280 -22.21 4.10 16.82
N GLU A 281 -23.30 3.89 17.56
CA GLU A 281 -23.96 4.97 18.30
C GLU A 281 -23.05 5.57 19.36
N VAL A 282 -22.19 4.77 20.00
CA VAL A 282 -21.29 5.25 21.06
C VAL A 282 -19.95 5.78 20.49
N THR A 283 -19.72 5.74 19.18
CA THR A 283 -18.48 6.27 18.58
C THR A 283 -18.59 7.77 18.32
N VAL A 284 -17.60 8.54 18.78
CA VAL A 284 -17.47 9.97 18.46
C VAL A 284 -16.99 10.13 17.02
N ARG A 285 -17.72 10.90 16.21
CA ARG A 285 -17.44 11.12 14.77
C ARG A 285 -17.38 12.60 14.43
N ASN A 286 -16.90 12.90 13.23
CA ASN A 286 -16.86 14.26 12.66
C ASN A 286 -16.25 15.28 13.63
N ILE A 287 -15.13 14.89 14.24
CA ILE A 287 -14.40 15.77 15.15
C ILE A 287 -13.82 16.92 14.31
N VAL A 288 -14.41 18.09 14.44
CA VAL A 288 -13.93 19.33 13.84
C VAL A 288 -13.28 20.14 14.95
N THR A 289 -12.01 20.46 14.76
CA THR A 289 -11.27 21.33 15.67
C THR A 289 -10.96 22.64 14.98
N VAL A 290 -11.42 23.75 15.56
CA VAL A 290 -11.13 25.11 15.12
C VAL A 290 -10.31 25.79 16.20
N ILE A 291 -9.17 26.37 15.81
CA ILE A 291 -8.27 26.99 16.77
C ILE A 291 -8.25 28.49 16.55
N GLN A 292 -8.56 29.25 17.61
CA GLN A 292 -8.56 30.71 17.56
C GLN A 292 -8.14 31.30 18.91
N GLY A 293 -7.22 32.27 18.89
CA GLY A 293 -6.90 33.08 20.08
C GLY A 293 -6.40 32.31 21.30
N GLY A 294 -5.73 31.16 21.11
CA GLY A 294 -5.25 30.31 22.22
C GLY A 294 -6.30 29.32 22.76
N GLN A 295 -7.41 29.12 22.05
CA GLN A 295 -8.41 28.11 22.37
C GLN A 295 -8.60 27.17 21.17
N ALA A 296 -8.72 25.88 21.43
CA ALA A 296 -9.27 24.89 20.52
C ALA A 296 -10.77 24.75 20.81
N SER A 297 -11.59 25.17 19.86
CA SER A 297 -13.00 24.85 19.80
C SER A 297 -13.15 23.50 19.11
N ILE A 298 -13.49 22.47 19.88
CA ILE A 298 -13.63 21.11 19.41
C ILE A 298 -15.13 20.82 19.34
N THR A 299 -15.60 20.35 18.19
CA THR A 299 -16.99 19.96 17.96
C THR A 299 -17.02 18.58 17.34
N TRP A 300 -18.07 17.81 17.63
CA TRP A 300 -18.23 16.45 17.09
C TRP A 300 -19.71 16.15 16.90
N ASP A 301 -20.02 15.06 16.21
CA ASP A 301 -21.40 14.60 16.08
C ASP A 301 -21.92 14.13 17.45
N PRO A 302 -23.13 14.56 17.86
CA PRO A 302 -23.70 14.13 19.12
C PRO A 302 -24.00 12.62 19.09
N VAL A 303 -23.43 11.90 20.05
CA VAL A 303 -23.76 10.52 20.37
C VAL A 303 -25.12 10.46 21.06
N PRO A 304 -26.17 9.87 20.45
CA PRO A 304 -27.54 9.93 20.98
C PRO A 304 -27.71 9.25 22.34
N THR A 305 -26.86 8.26 22.65
CA THR A 305 -26.90 7.47 23.88
C THR A 305 -26.00 8.01 25.00
N ALA A 306 -25.29 9.13 24.77
CA ALA A 306 -24.38 9.72 25.73
C ALA A 306 -25.15 10.44 26.86
N ASP A 307 -24.76 10.17 28.11
CA ASP A 307 -25.12 11.01 29.26
C ASP A 307 -24.23 12.27 29.34
N GLY A 308 -23.08 12.26 28.66
CA GLY A 308 -22.10 13.34 28.60
C GLY A 308 -20.80 12.87 27.95
N TYR A 309 -19.77 13.71 27.98
CA TYR A 309 -18.45 13.41 27.43
C TYR A 309 -17.34 13.82 28.39
N VAL A 310 -16.18 13.18 28.27
CA VAL A 310 -14.92 13.65 28.87
C VAL A 310 -13.92 13.85 27.76
N ILE A 311 -13.25 15.00 27.71
CA ILE A 311 -12.10 15.19 26.82
C ILE A 311 -10.84 15.03 27.65
N HIS A 312 -10.05 14.01 27.35
CA HIS A 312 -8.71 13.85 27.90
C HIS A 312 -7.71 14.51 26.96
N ALA A 313 -6.86 15.39 27.46
CA ALA A 313 -5.93 16.14 26.64
C ALA A 313 -4.54 16.24 27.26
N GLY A 314 -3.52 16.41 26.42
CA GLY A 314 -2.13 16.61 26.81
C GLY A 314 -1.26 17.13 25.67
N ASN A 315 0.05 17.19 25.91
CA ASN A 315 1.01 17.77 24.96
C ASN A 315 1.89 16.71 24.27
N SER A 316 1.58 15.42 24.47
CA SER A 316 2.29 14.30 23.84
C SER A 316 1.31 13.18 23.51
N PRO A 317 1.49 12.48 22.39
CA PRO A 317 0.63 11.36 22.01
C PRO A 317 0.51 10.33 23.15
N GLY A 318 -0.72 9.88 23.42
CA GLY A 318 -1.04 8.90 24.44
C GLY A 318 -0.85 9.35 25.89
N SER A 319 -0.52 10.63 26.13
CA SER A 319 -0.29 11.17 27.46
C SER A 319 -1.25 12.32 27.76
N TYR A 320 -2.31 12.01 28.52
CA TYR A 320 -3.33 12.98 28.88
C TYR A 320 -3.14 13.46 30.33
N GLU A 321 -2.80 14.73 30.48
CA GLU A 321 -2.51 15.35 31.78
C GLU A 321 -3.74 16.05 32.38
N ILE A 322 -4.74 16.36 31.55
CA ILE A 322 -5.94 17.09 31.93
C ILE A 322 -7.19 16.45 31.32
N SER A 323 -8.30 16.53 32.05
CA SER A 323 -9.62 16.04 31.60
C SER A 323 -10.66 17.16 31.74
N TYR A 324 -11.57 17.25 30.76
CA TYR A 324 -12.68 18.21 30.74
C TYR A 324 -14.00 17.45 30.61
N GLU A 325 -14.85 17.52 31.63
CA GLU A 325 -16.23 17.00 31.52
C GLU A 325 -17.11 17.98 30.74
N VAL A 326 -17.88 17.47 29.78
CA VAL A 326 -18.68 18.27 28.85
C VAL A 326 -20.06 17.64 28.69
N GLU A 327 -21.11 18.43 28.88
CA GLU A 327 -22.51 17.97 28.74
C GLU A 327 -23.02 18.03 27.29
N THR A 328 -22.27 18.64 26.38
CA THR A 328 -22.64 18.88 24.98
C THR A 328 -21.57 18.37 24.02
N ASN A 329 -21.90 18.24 22.74
CA ASN A 329 -21.01 17.79 21.67
C ASN A 329 -20.00 18.87 21.18
N ALA A 330 -19.60 19.75 22.08
CA ALA A 330 -18.70 20.86 21.81
C ALA A 330 -17.97 21.28 23.09
N ALA A 331 -16.68 21.59 22.97
CA ALA A 331 -15.85 22.06 24.07
C ALA A 331 -14.84 23.12 23.63
N GLU A 332 -14.43 23.95 24.57
CA GLU A 332 -13.31 24.89 24.39
C GLU A 332 -12.17 24.48 25.31
N ILE A 333 -11.03 24.11 24.72
CA ILE A 333 -9.82 23.73 25.44
C ILE A 333 -8.75 24.79 25.24
N PRO A 334 -8.14 25.33 26.31
CA PRO A 334 -7.00 26.22 26.18
C PRO A 334 -5.82 25.49 25.53
N VAL A 335 -5.21 26.10 24.50
CA VAL A 335 -4.01 25.57 23.87
C VAL A 335 -2.91 26.62 23.92
N LYS A 336 -1.69 26.17 24.23
CA LYS A 336 -0.52 27.04 24.26
C LYS A 336 -0.10 27.36 22.81
N THR A 337 0.19 28.62 22.53
CA THR A 337 0.77 29.06 21.24
C THR A 337 2.02 28.23 20.92
N GLY A 338 2.09 27.65 19.71
CA GLY A 338 3.21 26.82 19.27
C GLY A 338 3.29 25.44 19.92
N GLY A 339 2.20 24.95 20.53
CA GLY A 339 2.08 23.59 21.06
C GLY A 339 1.05 22.76 20.28
N ILE A 340 1.23 21.43 20.33
CA ILE A 340 0.26 20.46 19.83
C ILE A 340 -0.57 19.98 21.01
N LEU A 341 -1.88 20.16 20.95
CA LEU A 341 -2.82 19.53 21.87
C LEU A 341 -3.18 18.16 21.31
N TYR A 342 -2.79 17.09 21.99
CA TYR A 342 -3.31 15.75 21.73
C TYR A 342 -4.52 15.54 22.61
N PHE A 343 -5.64 15.09 22.04
CA PHE A 343 -6.83 14.82 22.83
C PHE A 343 -7.62 13.63 22.31
N VAL A 344 -8.40 13.03 23.22
CA VAL A 344 -9.44 12.06 22.91
C VAL A 344 -10.74 12.46 23.58
N ILE A 345 -11.85 12.14 22.93
CA ILE A 345 -13.20 12.37 23.45
C ILE A 345 -13.75 11.02 23.90
N ALA A 346 -13.95 10.87 25.20
CA ALA A 346 -14.60 9.72 25.81
C ALA A 346 -16.10 9.98 25.97
N VAL A 347 -16.93 8.98 25.63
CA VAL A 347 -18.39 9.04 25.83
C VAL A 347 -18.73 8.50 27.21
N ILE A 348 -19.50 9.26 28.00
CA ILE A 348 -20.06 8.80 29.26
C ILE A 348 -21.43 8.17 28.99
N GLN A 349 -21.62 6.94 29.44
CA GLN A 349 -22.92 6.27 29.44
C GLN A 349 -23.09 5.48 30.74
N GLY A 350 -24.22 5.62 31.42
CA GLY A 350 -24.45 5.04 32.74
C GLY A 350 -23.48 5.56 33.82
N GLY A 351 -22.83 6.72 33.58
CA GLY A 351 -21.81 7.29 34.46
C GLY A 351 -20.42 6.68 34.32
N VAL A 352 -20.13 5.91 33.27
CA VAL A 352 -18.80 5.36 32.96
C VAL A 352 -18.38 5.70 31.53
N GLU A 353 -17.08 5.86 31.30
CA GLU A 353 -16.51 6.01 29.96
C GLU A 353 -16.70 4.71 29.17
N SER A 354 -17.48 4.77 28.10
CA SER A 354 -17.95 3.61 27.33
C SER A 354 -17.26 3.48 25.97
N SER A 355 -16.73 4.57 25.44
CA SER A 355 -15.87 4.59 24.24
C SER A 355 -14.91 5.76 24.33
N VAL A 356 -13.87 5.74 23.49
CA VAL A 356 -12.90 6.82 23.34
C VAL A 356 -12.67 7.02 21.84
N SER A 357 -12.66 8.27 21.38
CA SER A 357 -12.32 8.60 20.00
C SER A 357 -10.89 8.18 19.65
N VAL A 358 -10.57 8.17 18.35
CA VAL A 358 -9.16 8.20 17.93
C VAL A 358 -8.52 9.48 18.50
N GLU A 359 -7.25 9.39 18.87
CA GLU A 359 -6.48 10.55 19.31
C GLU A 359 -6.36 11.55 18.17
N MET A 360 -6.76 12.78 18.45
CA MET A 360 -6.74 13.88 17.49
C MET A 360 -5.67 14.90 17.92
N PRO A 361 -4.76 15.28 17.01
CA PRO A 361 -3.88 16.41 17.24
C PRO A 361 -4.56 17.72 16.83
N ALA A 362 -4.44 18.74 17.66
CA ALA A 362 -4.95 20.09 17.45
C ALA A 362 -3.80 21.10 17.56
N PHE A 363 -3.51 21.79 16.45
CA PHE A 363 -2.32 22.62 16.29
C PHE A 363 -2.64 24.11 16.28
N ILE A 364 -2.07 24.90 17.19
CA ILE A 364 -2.01 26.36 16.97
C ILE A 364 -0.80 26.64 16.08
N SER A 365 -1.03 26.98 14.80
CA SER A 365 0.07 27.41 13.94
C SER A 365 0.81 28.59 14.56
N GLN A 366 2.14 28.50 14.68
CA GLN A 366 2.97 29.64 15.06
C GLN A 366 2.94 30.77 14.02
N GLY A 367 2.56 30.43 12.78
CA GLY A 367 2.34 31.31 11.63
C GLY A 367 2.16 30.44 10.39
N SER A 368 2.14 31.05 9.22
CA SER A 368 2.18 30.33 7.94
C SER A 368 3.41 30.73 7.12
N VAL A 369 3.84 29.88 6.21
CA VAL A 369 4.87 30.16 5.22
C VAL A 369 4.24 29.99 3.85
N SER A 370 4.39 30.97 2.97
CA SER A 370 3.85 30.90 1.62
C SER A 370 4.85 31.42 0.61
N GLY A 371 4.69 31.07 -0.65
CA GLY A 371 5.34 31.80 -1.73
C GLY A 371 5.27 31.06 -3.03
N GLN A 372 6.24 31.30 -3.91
CA GLN A 372 6.23 30.81 -5.27
C GLN A 372 7.55 30.11 -5.61
N VAL A 373 7.47 28.96 -6.28
CA VAL A 373 8.61 28.25 -6.87
C VAL A 373 8.65 28.59 -8.36
N THR A 374 9.79 29.13 -8.81
CA THR A 374 9.98 29.59 -10.19
C THR A 374 11.29 29.09 -10.77
N ALA A 375 11.36 28.97 -12.09
CA ALA A 375 12.60 28.68 -12.79
C ALA A 375 13.52 29.89 -12.78
N SER A 376 14.78 29.73 -12.39
CA SER A 376 15.76 30.83 -12.30
C SER A 376 15.99 31.55 -13.64
N ARG A 377 15.92 30.82 -14.76
CA ARG A 377 16.26 31.32 -16.11
C ARG A 377 15.32 32.42 -16.59
N ASP A 378 14.02 32.22 -16.43
CA ASP A 378 12.97 33.05 -17.04
C ASP A 378 11.88 33.46 -16.06
N GLY A 379 11.93 33.00 -14.81
CA GLY A 379 10.93 33.27 -13.79
C GLY A 379 9.60 32.56 -14.04
N ALA A 380 9.56 31.57 -14.94
CA ALA A 380 8.36 30.78 -15.17
C ALA A 380 7.97 30.02 -13.88
N PRO A 381 6.67 30.00 -13.51
CA PRO A 381 6.19 29.15 -12.42
C PRO A 381 6.52 27.68 -12.64
N ILE A 382 6.92 26.99 -11.58
CA ILE A 382 7.14 25.55 -11.60
C ILE A 382 5.97 24.89 -10.87
N SER A 383 5.03 24.34 -11.63
CA SER A 383 3.88 23.62 -11.08
C SER A 383 4.24 22.20 -10.63
N GLY A 384 3.64 21.76 -9.52
CA GLY A 384 3.89 20.45 -8.94
C GLY A 384 5.34 20.26 -8.47
N ALA A 385 6.08 21.35 -8.23
CA ALA A 385 7.28 21.31 -7.39
C ALA A 385 6.87 20.99 -5.95
N THR A 386 7.65 20.11 -5.32
CA THR A 386 7.49 19.77 -3.92
C THR A 386 8.16 20.82 -3.06
N VAL A 387 7.47 21.32 -2.06
CA VAL A 387 8.02 22.16 -0.99
C VAL A 387 7.91 21.36 0.30
N HIS A 388 9.05 21.15 0.96
CA HIS A 388 9.17 20.32 2.14
C HIS A 388 9.69 21.14 3.31
N LEU A 389 9.03 21.07 4.45
CA LEU A 389 9.37 21.80 5.66
C LEU A 389 9.71 20.80 6.77
N ASP A 390 10.98 20.75 7.15
CA ASP A 390 11.48 19.95 8.26
C ASP A 390 11.38 20.75 9.57
N ILE A 391 10.59 20.24 10.53
CA ILE A 391 10.46 20.76 11.90
C ILE A 391 10.82 19.67 12.93
N PRO A 392 11.09 20.02 14.21
CA PRO A 392 11.46 19.01 15.19
C PRO A 392 10.41 17.89 15.31
N GLY A 393 10.81 16.65 15.01
CA GLY A 393 9.98 15.44 15.11
C GLY A 393 8.87 15.28 14.05
N HIS A 394 8.80 16.16 13.05
CA HIS A 394 7.77 16.11 12.01
C HIS A 394 8.23 16.79 10.72
N SER A 395 7.65 16.45 9.58
CA SER A 395 7.86 17.15 8.31
C SER A 395 6.54 17.38 7.61
N ILE A 396 6.48 18.44 6.81
CA ILE A 396 5.29 18.81 6.04
C ILE A 396 5.70 18.93 4.58
N GLU A 397 5.02 18.18 3.71
CA GLU A 397 5.24 18.23 2.27
C GLU A 397 3.99 18.76 1.57
N ILE A 398 4.19 19.69 0.62
CA ILE A 398 3.11 20.19 -0.24
C ILE A 398 3.59 20.33 -1.69
N LEU A 399 2.65 20.18 -2.64
CA LEU A 399 2.89 20.48 -4.04
C LEU A 399 2.42 21.90 -4.38
N THR A 400 3.22 22.60 -5.17
CA THR A 400 2.85 23.89 -5.76
C THR A 400 1.71 23.75 -6.78
N ASP A 401 0.88 24.78 -6.87
CA ASP A 401 -0.24 24.85 -7.83
C ASP A 401 0.21 25.15 -9.27
N ALA A 402 -0.74 25.49 -10.16
CA ALA A 402 -0.45 25.79 -11.58
C ALA A 402 0.38 27.09 -11.74
N GLU A 403 0.26 27.99 -10.78
CA GLU A 403 0.97 29.26 -10.68
C GLU A 403 2.27 29.12 -9.87
N GLY A 404 2.66 27.90 -9.49
CA GLY A 404 3.86 27.62 -8.73
C GLY A 404 3.77 28.10 -7.27
N GLU A 405 2.58 28.46 -6.80
CA GLU A 405 2.37 28.98 -5.44
C GLU A 405 2.21 27.83 -4.43
N TYR A 406 2.65 28.07 -3.20
CA TYR A 406 2.51 27.16 -2.08
C TYR A 406 2.15 27.90 -0.80
N PHE A 407 1.51 27.18 0.13
CA PHE A 407 1.13 27.67 1.44
C PHE A 407 1.23 26.54 2.46
N ILE A 408 1.97 26.77 3.55
CA ILE A 408 2.21 25.80 4.63
C ILE A 408 1.81 26.46 5.95
N GLU A 409 0.91 25.84 6.70
CA GLU A 409 0.68 26.21 8.09
C GLU A 409 1.78 25.62 8.95
N VAL A 410 2.46 26.45 9.75
CA VAL A 410 3.61 26.02 10.54
C VAL A 410 3.17 25.75 11.98
N PRO A 411 3.16 24.50 12.47
CA PRO A 411 2.60 24.17 13.77
C PRO A 411 3.47 24.71 14.93
N SER A 412 4.76 24.38 14.92
CA SER A 412 5.74 24.89 15.89
C SER A 412 7.12 24.78 15.26
N LEU A 413 7.88 25.86 15.29
CA LEU A 413 9.28 25.81 14.90
C LEU A 413 10.14 25.55 16.13
N GLY A 414 11.18 24.72 15.94
CA GLY A 414 12.41 24.89 16.71
C GLY A 414 12.99 26.30 16.46
N ASP A 415 14.05 26.69 17.15
CA ASP A 415 14.60 28.05 16.94
C ASP A 415 15.01 28.29 15.47
N PHE A 416 15.42 27.23 14.78
CA PHE A 416 15.61 27.18 13.33
C PHE A 416 15.11 25.86 12.74
N CYS A 417 14.52 25.95 11.56
CA CYS A 417 14.02 24.84 10.74
C CYS A 417 14.44 25.03 9.28
N LEU A 418 14.39 23.96 8.50
CA LEU A 418 14.76 24.01 7.09
C LEU A 418 13.52 23.84 6.23
N ILE A 419 13.37 24.68 5.22
CA ILE A 419 12.41 24.49 4.15
C ILE A 419 13.18 24.28 2.85
N SER A 420 12.77 23.28 2.06
CA SER A 420 13.35 22.92 0.78
C SER A 420 12.30 22.98 -0.32
N ALA A 421 12.76 23.20 -1.55
CA ALA A 421 11.93 23.08 -2.74
C ALA A 421 12.66 22.28 -3.82
N GLY A 422 11.93 21.35 -4.42
CA GLY A 422 12.48 20.32 -5.30
C GLY A 422 11.54 19.96 -6.45
N LYS A 423 12.10 19.72 -7.64
CA LYS A 423 11.37 19.18 -8.79
C LYS A 423 12.34 18.47 -9.72
N GLU A 424 11.94 17.32 -10.25
CA GLU A 424 12.71 16.62 -11.27
C GLU A 424 13.07 17.56 -12.43
N GLY A 425 14.34 17.51 -12.86
CA GLY A 425 14.91 18.41 -13.87
C GLY A 425 15.42 19.75 -13.34
N TYR A 426 15.30 20.03 -12.04
CA TYR A 426 15.80 21.23 -11.39
C TYR A 426 16.73 20.92 -10.22
N VAL A 427 17.70 21.80 -9.97
CA VAL A 427 18.54 21.77 -8.77
C VAL A 427 17.69 22.23 -7.58
N PRO A 428 17.56 21.44 -6.52
CA PRO A 428 16.77 21.82 -5.36
C PRO A 428 17.43 22.96 -4.58
N ALA A 429 16.62 23.68 -3.82
CA ALA A 429 17.05 24.80 -3.00
C ALA A 429 16.52 24.67 -1.57
N THR A 430 17.27 25.19 -0.61
CA THR A 430 16.87 25.23 0.80
C THR A 430 16.98 26.63 1.38
N ALA A 431 16.22 26.88 2.45
CA ALA A 431 16.26 28.13 3.20
C ALA A 431 16.04 27.88 4.69
N ASN A 432 16.73 28.69 5.51
CA ASN A 432 16.50 28.72 6.95
C ASN A 432 15.21 29.47 7.29
N ILE A 433 14.39 28.88 8.14
CA ILE A 433 13.31 29.59 8.83
C ILE A 433 13.65 29.67 10.31
N SER A 434 13.89 30.89 10.80
CA SER A 434 14.02 31.12 12.24
C SER A 434 12.65 31.37 12.88
N LYS A 435 12.47 30.88 14.10
CA LYS A 435 11.27 31.12 14.91
C LYS A 435 10.87 32.59 14.98
N LYS A 436 11.85 33.47 15.13
CA LYS A 436 11.69 34.93 15.20
C LYS A 436 11.09 35.54 13.93
N LEU A 437 11.26 34.91 12.76
CA LEU A 437 10.66 35.42 11.52
C LEU A 437 9.15 35.18 11.46
N LEU A 438 8.63 34.20 12.20
CA LEU A 438 7.19 33.98 12.38
C LEU A 438 6.60 34.78 13.54
N ASP A 439 7.43 35.21 14.50
CA ASP A 439 6.95 35.99 15.65
C ASP A 439 6.35 37.35 15.22
N GLY A 440 5.02 37.46 15.29
CA GLY A 440 4.28 38.69 15.01
C GLY A 440 3.95 38.92 13.53
N VAL A 441 4.06 37.89 12.68
CA VAL A 441 3.66 37.91 11.28
C VAL A 441 2.67 36.76 11.01
N ASP A 442 1.54 37.04 10.37
CA ASP A 442 0.53 36.02 10.06
C ASP A 442 1.02 35.00 9.01
N THR A 443 1.74 35.49 7.99
CA THR A 443 2.34 34.69 6.91
C THR A 443 3.72 35.22 6.51
N LEU A 444 4.74 34.36 6.58
CA LEU A 444 6.08 34.60 6.06
C LEU A 444 6.14 34.26 4.57
N VAL A 445 6.48 35.24 3.73
CA VAL A 445 6.65 35.00 2.30
C VAL A 445 8.07 34.52 2.00
N MET A 446 8.18 33.33 1.42
CA MET A 446 9.44 32.72 1.01
C MET A 446 9.29 32.18 -0.42
N ASN A 447 10.11 32.67 -1.34
CA ASN A 447 10.05 32.23 -2.74
C ASN A 447 11.30 31.43 -3.07
N PHE A 448 11.14 30.39 -3.89
CA PHE A 448 12.26 29.60 -4.39
C PHE A 448 12.49 29.87 -5.88
N LYS A 449 13.77 29.90 -6.25
CA LYS A 449 14.22 29.94 -7.63
C LYS A 449 15.08 28.72 -7.87
N LEU A 450 14.64 27.84 -8.76
CA LEU A 450 15.34 26.60 -9.05
C LEU A 450 16.06 26.71 -10.40
N ASP A 451 17.34 26.38 -10.40
CA ASP A 451 18.14 26.26 -11.62
C ASP A 451 17.81 24.96 -12.35
N ALA A 452 17.89 24.93 -13.68
CA ALA A 452 17.80 23.68 -14.42
C ALA A 452 18.98 22.76 -14.03
N ALA A 453 18.70 21.47 -13.81
CA ALA A 453 19.71 20.47 -13.45
C ALA A 453 20.71 20.22 -14.58
N GLU A 454 20.25 20.26 -15.83
CA GLU A 454 21.11 20.20 -17.01
C GLU A 454 21.62 21.58 -17.38
N GLN A 455 22.93 21.81 -17.25
CA GLN A 455 23.60 23.02 -17.75
C GLN A 455 24.75 22.67 -18.71
N PRO A 456 24.99 23.46 -19.77
CA PRO A 456 26.01 23.16 -20.78
C PRO A 456 27.45 23.08 -20.26
N ASP A 457 27.77 23.87 -19.23
CA ASP A 457 29.15 24.08 -18.74
C ASP A 457 29.35 23.61 -17.29
N LYS A 458 28.30 23.04 -16.67
CA LYS A 458 28.30 22.60 -15.26
C LYS A 458 27.38 21.39 -15.12
N THR A 459 27.88 20.35 -14.49
CA THR A 459 27.05 19.22 -14.07
C THR A 459 26.82 19.32 -12.58
N VAL A 460 25.56 19.28 -12.16
CA VAL A 460 25.17 19.11 -10.75
C VAL A 460 24.58 17.71 -10.60
N VAL A 461 25.20 16.90 -9.74
CA VAL A 461 24.63 15.63 -9.31
C VAL A 461 23.75 15.91 -8.10
N ILE A 462 22.47 15.58 -8.24
CA ILE A 462 21.46 15.76 -7.21
C ILE A 462 21.24 14.40 -6.55
N LEU A 463 21.55 14.29 -5.26
CA LEU A 463 21.32 13.04 -4.51
C LEU A 463 19.85 12.93 -4.09
N GLU A 464 19.25 14.07 -3.71
CA GLU A 464 17.87 14.15 -3.23
C GLU A 464 17.13 15.25 -4.00
N ILE A 465 16.10 14.87 -4.77
CA ILE A 465 15.30 15.85 -5.53
C ILE A 465 14.52 16.76 -4.56
N VAL A 466 14.08 16.21 -3.43
CA VAL A 466 13.42 16.94 -2.33
C VAL A 466 14.32 16.76 -1.11
N PRO A 467 15.18 17.75 -0.80
CA PRO A 467 16.09 17.62 0.33
C PRO A 467 15.36 17.48 1.65
N GLU A 468 15.75 16.48 2.43
CA GLU A 468 15.31 16.29 3.81
C GLU A 468 16.47 16.57 4.79
N VAL A 469 16.12 16.91 6.03
CA VAL A 469 17.10 17.03 7.11
C VAL A 469 17.45 15.64 7.65
N HIS A 470 18.70 15.23 7.50
CA HIS A 470 19.27 14.04 8.14
C HIS A 470 19.88 14.37 9.49
N HIS A 471 19.76 13.46 10.46
CA HIS A 471 20.42 13.58 11.77
C HIS A 471 21.34 12.39 12.00
N LEU A 472 22.62 12.66 12.30
CA LEU A 472 23.59 11.65 12.71
C LEU A 472 24.09 11.92 14.12
N GLY A 473 24.35 10.85 14.87
CA GLY A 473 24.85 10.92 16.25
C GLY A 473 24.30 9.83 17.16
N ASP A 474 24.36 10.04 18.48
CA ASP A 474 23.86 9.11 19.50
C ASP A 474 22.70 9.64 20.36
N ASP A 475 22.07 10.74 19.91
CA ASP A 475 20.99 11.48 20.57
C ASP A 475 21.37 12.01 21.97
N LYS A 476 22.67 12.08 22.29
CA LYS A 476 23.20 12.60 23.57
C LYS A 476 23.92 13.93 23.37
N HIS A 477 23.10 14.96 23.18
CA HIS A 477 23.51 16.35 23.02
C HIS A 477 24.55 16.80 24.07
N SER A 478 25.74 17.19 23.60
CA SER A 478 26.81 17.82 24.39
C SER A 478 27.51 18.93 23.56
N GLY A 479 28.51 19.64 24.10
CA GLY A 479 29.27 20.67 23.36
C GLY A 479 28.74 22.12 23.42
N SER A 480 29.36 23.02 22.64
CA SER A 480 29.08 24.48 22.61
C SER A 480 28.08 24.92 21.54
N VAL A 481 27.85 24.09 20.51
CA VAL A 481 26.89 24.31 19.44
C VAL A 481 26.06 23.04 19.32
N ASN A 482 25.00 22.93 20.13
CA ASN A 482 24.14 21.75 20.09
C ASN A 482 23.11 21.87 18.97
N SER A 483 22.81 20.76 18.29
CA SER A 483 21.57 20.73 17.55
C SER A 483 20.38 20.80 18.51
N GLN A 484 19.55 21.82 18.30
CA GLN A 484 18.24 21.98 18.91
C GLN A 484 17.11 21.37 18.08
N PHE A 485 17.44 20.71 16.96
CA PHE A 485 16.46 20.09 16.08
C PHE A 485 16.22 18.64 16.51
N GLN A 486 15.11 18.38 17.17
CA GLN A 486 14.85 17.09 17.84
C GLN A 486 14.28 16.04 16.86
N LYS A 487 15.02 15.70 15.79
CA LYS A 487 14.78 14.47 15.01
C LYS A 487 15.54 13.33 15.71
N LEU A 488 15.01 12.11 15.71
CA LEU A 488 15.82 10.97 16.18
C LEU A 488 16.96 10.70 15.20
N SER A 489 18.14 10.37 15.72
CA SER A 489 19.31 10.03 14.91
C SER A 489 19.02 8.84 13.98
N GLU A 490 19.49 8.95 12.75
CA GLU A 490 19.48 7.88 11.72
C GLU A 490 20.64 6.89 11.93
N GLY A 491 21.38 7.04 13.04
CA GLY A 491 22.60 6.32 13.35
C GLY A 491 23.82 7.24 13.27
N ILE A 492 25.00 6.66 13.17
CA ILE A 492 26.26 7.42 13.12
C ILE A 492 26.83 7.55 11.70
N THR A 493 26.17 6.98 10.69
CA THR A 493 26.65 7.02 9.30
C THR A 493 25.49 7.09 8.33
N PHE A 494 25.56 8.07 7.42
CA PHE A 494 24.72 8.18 6.24
C PHE A 494 25.48 7.60 5.04
N GLU A 495 24.78 6.87 4.18
CA GLU A 495 25.30 6.35 2.91
C GLU A 495 24.39 6.78 1.75
N GLY A 496 24.99 7.32 0.69
CA GLY A 496 24.31 7.70 -0.55
C GLY A 496 25.04 7.13 -1.77
N GLU A 497 24.28 6.87 -2.83
CA GLU A 497 24.82 6.43 -4.12
C GLU A 497 24.50 7.45 -5.22
N PHE A 498 25.42 7.62 -6.16
CA PHE A 498 25.21 8.44 -7.34
C PHE A 498 25.98 7.88 -8.55
N SER A 499 25.48 8.13 -9.75
CA SER A 499 26.14 7.65 -10.97
C SER A 499 26.71 8.79 -11.80
N LEU A 500 27.90 8.56 -12.37
CA LEU A 500 28.56 9.48 -13.28
C LEU A 500 28.75 8.85 -14.66
N THR A 501 28.54 9.64 -15.69
CA THR A 501 28.83 9.30 -17.09
C THR A 501 30.27 9.69 -17.44
N ALA A 502 30.84 9.08 -18.49
CA ALA A 502 32.15 9.46 -19.01
C ALA A 502 32.24 10.95 -19.37
N ASP A 503 31.16 11.52 -19.91
CA ASP A 503 31.12 12.93 -20.33
C ASP A 503 31.24 13.87 -19.13
N GLN A 504 30.55 13.56 -18.02
CA GLN A 504 30.63 14.31 -16.76
C GLN A 504 32.03 14.27 -16.11
N LEU A 505 32.84 13.27 -16.45
CA LEU A 505 34.22 13.09 -15.97
C LEU A 505 35.27 13.61 -16.96
N SER A 506 34.86 14.20 -18.09
CA SER A 506 35.76 14.64 -19.15
C SER A 506 35.78 16.17 -19.28
N CYS A 507 36.98 16.74 -19.38
CA CYS A 507 37.17 18.14 -19.78
C CYS A 507 37.67 18.21 -21.21
N SER A 508 36.76 18.02 -22.16
CA SER A 508 37.06 18.15 -23.57
C SER A 508 36.93 19.62 -23.99
N ASN A 509 38.04 20.37 -23.88
CA ASN A 509 38.17 21.63 -24.62
C ASN A 509 38.15 21.30 -26.12
N ASP A 510 37.04 21.66 -26.77
CA ASP A 510 36.91 22.02 -28.19
C ASP A 510 37.76 21.19 -29.19
N ASP A 511 37.09 20.28 -29.92
CA ASP A 511 37.63 19.43 -30.99
C ASP A 511 38.24 20.19 -32.20
N SER A 512 38.37 21.52 -32.15
CA SER A 512 38.85 22.34 -33.26
C SER A 512 40.32 22.79 -33.20
N ALA A 513 41.10 22.43 -32.16
CA ALA A 513 42.52 22.79 -32.07
C ALA A 513 43.50 21.65 -32.50
N PRO A 514 44.50 21.92 -33.36
CA PRO A 514 45.38 20.90 -33.93
C PRO A 514 46.33 20.28 -32.89
N SER A 515 46.58 18.96 -33.03
CA SER A 515 47.08 18.06 -31.99
C SER A 515 48.57 18.16 -31.61
N GLU A 516 49.27 19.26 -31.86
CA GLU A 516 50.73 19.34 -31.64
C GLU A 516 51.19 20.22 -30.46
N THR A 517 50.27 20.69 -29.61
CA THR A 517 50.60 21.35 -28.33
C THR A 517 49.84 20.78 -27.14
N ARG A 518 49.66 19.45 -27.07
CA ARG A 518 49.21 18.82 -25.81
C ARG A 518 50.40 18.70 -24.86
N SER A 519 50.57 19.70 -23.99
CA SER A 519 51.38 19.59 -22.78
C SER A 519 50.70 18.57 -21.85
N GLU A 520 51.44 17.61 -21.30
CA GLU A 520 50.96 16.61 -20.32
C GLU A 520 50.72 17.20 -18.90
N THR A 521 50.41 18.49 -18.82
CA THR A 521 50.03 19.14 -17.56
C THR A 521 49.00 20.23 -17.86
N GLU A 522 47.91 20.23 -17.07
CA GLU A 522 46.96 21.32 -16.76
C GLU A 522 45.53 21.16 -17.31
N GLY A 523 44.59 20.98 -16.36
CA GLY A 523 43.12 21.01 -16.55
C GLY A 523 42.38 19.79 -16.00
N GLY A 524 42.62 19.35 -14.75
CA GLY A 524 41.79 18.31 -14.13
C GLY A 524 40.36 18.83 -13.89
N PHE A 525 39.35 17.96 -14.02
CA PHE A 525 38.00 18.30 -13.53
C PHE A 525 38.05 18.44 -12.01
N ALA A 526 37.36 19.44 -11.47
CA ALA A 526 37.21 19.65 -10.04
C ALA A 526 35.80 19.22 -9.64
N ALA A 527 35.72 18.50 -8.53
CA ALA A 527 34.46 18.13 -7.91
C ALA A 527 34.40 18.74 -6.51
N GLU A 528 33.23 19.21 -6.10
CA GLU A 528 32.98 19.64 -4.73
C GLU A 528 31.59 19.19 -4.30
N ILE A 529 31.48 18.73 -3.06
CA ILE A 529 30.19 18.47 -2.41
C ILE A 529 29.78 19.76 -1.72
N ARG A 530 28.53 20.16 -1.91
CA ARG A 530 27.88 21.23 -1.17
C ARG A 530 26.69 20.67 -0.43
N LEU A 531 26.55 21.06 0.82
CA LEU A 531 25.40 20.74 1.67
C LEU A 531 25.17 21.88 2.65
N VAL A 532 24.07 21.84 3.38
CA VAL A 532 23.88 22.69 4.55
C VAL A 532 23.94 21.85 5.81
N ALA A 533 24.62 22.33 6.86
CA ALA A 533 24.73 21.62 8.13
C ALA A 533 24.55 22.55 9.34
N LYS A 534 24.11 21.98 10.46
CA LYS A 534 23.98 22.63 11.75
C LYS A 534 24.40 21.68 12.87
N GLY A 535 24.84 22.21 14.00
CA GLY A 535 25.21 21.39 15.15
C GLY A 535 26.52 20.63 14.99
N ALA A 536 27.21 20.70 13.84
CA ALA A 536 28.50 20.07 13.64
C ALA A 536 29.60 20.79 14.45
N GLN A 537 30.33 20.03 15.26
CA GLN A 537 31.33 20.48 16.22
C GLN A 537 32.65 19.70 16.15
N GLU A 538 32.61 18.44 15.72
CA GLU A 538 33.76 17.56 15.57
C GLU A 538 34.18 17.44 14.09
N ASP A 539 35.31 16.79 13.82
CA ASP A 539 35.81 16.56 12.46
C ASP A 539 35.06 15.39 11.79
N ASP A 540 33.76 15.56 11.52
CA ASP A 540 32.92 14.51 10.92
C ASP A 540 33.41 14.12 9.52
N GLU A 541 33.57 12.81 9.33
CA GLU A 541 34.27 12.25 8.17
C GLU A 541 33.36 12.13 6.95
N VAL A 542 33.84 12.59 5.80
CA VAL A 542 33.18 12.36 4.50
C VAL A 542 34.06 11.51 3.61
N ARG A 543 33.49 10.48 3.00
CA ARG A 543 34.20 9.55 2.10
C ARG A 543 33.51 9.43 0.75
N ILE A 544 34.32 9.30 -0.30
CA ILE A 544 33.87 8.96 -1.65
C ILE A 544 34.53 7.66 -2.08
N ASN A 545 33.73 6.64 -2.42
CA ASN A 545 34.19 5.29 -2.75
C ASN A 545 35.17 4.74 -1.68
N GLY A 546 34.89 5.03 -0.41
CA GLY A 546 35.70 4.65 0.75
C GLY A 546 36.93 5.53 1.03
N ASN A 547 37.30 6.44 0.13
CA ASN A 547 38.42 7.37 0.31
C ASN A 547 37.99 8.57 1.16
N LEU A 548 38.72 8.84 2.24
CA LEU A 548 38.48 9.99 3.12
C LEU A 548 38.87 11.31 2.44
N LEU A 549 38.00 12.32 2.53
CA LEU A 549 38.29 13.66 2.03
C LEU A 549 39.28 14.40 2.95
N ASP A 550 39.99 15.39 2.41
CA ASP A 550 40.94 16.22 3.17
C ASP A 550 40.26 17.27 4.07
N THR A 551 38.94 17.42 3.94
CA THR A 551 38.09 18.36 4.69
C THR A 551 36.95 17.63 5.38
N PHE A 552 36.52 18.16 6.52
CA PHE A 552 35.51 17.58 7.41
C PHE A 552 34.29 18.48 7.51
N ILE A 553 33.17 17.93 7.99
CA ILE A 553 32.01 18.74 8.39
C ILE A 553 32.21 19.13 9.85
N ASN A 554 32.85 20.27 10.10
CA ASN A 554 33.28 20.67 11.46
C ASN A 554 32.97 22.13 11.81
N ASN A 555 32.21 22.80 10.96
CA ASN A 555 31.93 24.22 11.09
C ASN A 555 30.49 24.49 10.71
N SER A 556 29.67 24.74 11.72
CA SER A 556 28.27 25.15 11.56
C SER A 556 28.00 26.47 12.30
N PRO A 557 26.94 27.21 11.94
CA PRO A 557 26.62 28.48 12.59
C PRO A 557 26.39 28.35 14.10
N GLU A 558 27.03 29.19 14.90
CA GLU A 558 26.88 29.22 16.37
C GLU A 558 25.46 29.58 16.84
N ASP A 559 24.63 30.17 15.97
CA ASP A 559 23.23 30.48 16.29
C ASP A 559 22.30 29.27 16.15
N GLY A 560 22.82 28.13 15.69
CA GLY A 560 22.06 26.89 15.49
C GLY A 560 21.19 26.87 14.24
N SER A 561 21.44 27.79 13.28
CA SER A 561 20.91 27.74 11.92
C SER A 561 21.72 26.79 11.03
N PHE A 562 21.19 26.44 9.85
CA PHE A 562 21.93 25.67 8.85
C PHE A 562 22.89 26.57 8.06
N GLY A 563 24.18 26.22 7.99
CA GLY A 563 25.21 26.91 7.22
C GLY A 563 25.70 26.08 6.04
N GLU A 564 26.13 26.74 4.96
CA GLU A 564 26.73 26.06 3.80
C GLU A 564 28.08 25.42 4.18
N VAL A 565 28.26 24.16 3.79
CA VAL A 565 29.52 23.42 3.88
C VAL A 565 29.92 23.03 2.47
N VAL A 566 31.18 23.31 2.12
CA VAL A 566 31.77 22.99 0.81
C VAL A 566 32.99 22.11 1.02
N LEU A 567 32.95 20.90 0.45
CA LEU A 567 33.99 19.89 0.60
C LEU A 567 34.62 19.58 -0.77
N PRO A 568 35.87 19.98 -1.01
CA PRO A 568 36.58 19.62 -2.24
C PRO A 568 36.75 18.10 -2.35
N VAL A 569 36.41 17.55 -3.51
CA VAL A 569 36.57 16.13 -3.82
C VAL A 569 37.73 15.96 -4.79
N ASN A 570 38.69 15.11 -4.41
CA ASN A 570 39.76 14.74 -5.33
C ASN A 570 39.17 13.94 -6.50
N ALA A 571 39.41 14.42 -7.72
CA ALA A 571 38.97 13.77 -8.96
C ALA A 571 39.32 12.27 -9.02
N SER A 572 40.44 11.85 -8.41
CA SER A 572 40.84 10.44 -8.38
C SER A 572 39.91 9.52 -7.58
N TYR A 573 39.02 10.08 -6.75
CA TYR A 573 38.07 9.31 -5.96
C TYR A 573 36.81 8.95 -6.76
N LEU A 574 36.57 9.61 -7.89
CA LEU A 574 35.39 9.43 -8.72
C LEU A 574 35.70 8.54 -9.92
N HIS A 575 34.70 7.77 -10.37
CA HIS A 575 34.78 6.97 -11.58
C HIS A 575 33.45 6.92 -12.33
N GLU A 576 33.50 6.49 -13.59
CA GLU A 576 32.29 6.27 -14.39
C GLU A 576 31.46 5.13 -13.78
N GLY A 577 30.14 5.26 -13.85
CA GLY A 577 29.18 4.35 -13.23
C GLY A 577 28.83 4.76 -11.81
N SER A 578 28.44 3.77 -10.99
CA SER A 578 27.99 3.99 -9.61
C SER A 578 29.17 4.36 -8.69
N ASN A 579 28.99 5.40 -7.89
CA ASN A 579 29.89 5.87 -6.85
C ASN A 579 29.13 5.91 -5.52
N THR A 580 29.84 5.73 -4.42
CA THR A 580 29.28 5.84 -3.07
C THR A 580 29.82 7.08 -2.36
N LEU A 581 28.95 7.67 -1.53
CA LEU A 581 29.27 8.74 -0.60
C LEU A 581 28.86 8.28 0.80
N SER A 582 29.72 8.50 1.79
CA SER A 582 29.34 8.30 3.20
C SER A 582 29.73 9.49 4.06
N ILE A 583 28.86 9.84 5.01
CA ILE A 583 29.12 10.83 6.06
C ILE A 583 29.05 10.10 7.40
N THR A 584 30.07 10.21 8.23
CA THR A 584 30.15 9.51 9.52
C THR A 584 30.40 10.49 10.66
N SER A 585 29.49 10.49 11.64
CA SER A 585 29.67 11.21 12.90
C SER A 585 30.81 10.60 13.72
N ILE A 586 31.66 11.44 14.31
CA ILE A 586 32.83 11.01 15.08
C ILE A 586 32.64 11.24 16.58
N ASP A 587 33.19 10.33 17.40
CA ASP A 587 33.24 10.48 18.87
C ASP A 587 34.40 11.40 19.29
N GLY A 588 34.06 12.61 19.74
CA GLY A 588 34.97 13.62 20.29
C GLY A 588 35.55 13.28 21.68
N GLY A 589 35.25 12.09 22.22
CA GLY A 589 35.78 11.56 23.47
C GLY A 589 34.78 11.50 24.63
N GLN A 590 33.49 11.76 24.39
CA GLN A 590 32.40 11.63 25.38
C GLN A 590 31.12 11.04 24.78
N THR A 591 30.69 11.56 23.64
CA THR A 591 29.53 11.14 22.84
C THR A 591 29.89 11.28 21.37
N PHE A 592 29.10 10.66 20.48
CA PHE A 592 29.17 11.00 19.06
C PHE A 592 28.68 12.44 18.87
N ASP A 593 29.18 13.12 17.84
CA ASP A 593 28.67 14.45 17.50
C ASP A 593 27.25 14.33 16.94
N ASP A 594 26.30 15.06 17.54
CA ASP A 594 24.89 15.08 17.14
C ASP A 594 24.66 16.31 16.24
N PHE A 595 24.66 16.07 14.93
CA PHE A 595 24.54 17.14 13.92
C PHE A 595 23.56 16.78 12.81
N GLU A 596 23.03 17.80 12.15
CA GLU A 596 22.17 17.63 10.99
C GLU A 596 22.74 18.24 9.73
N PHE A 597 22.39 17.63 8.61
CA PHE A 597 22.68 18.14 7.29
C PHE A 597 21.53 17.90 6.32
N ALA A 598 21.53 18.62 5.20
CA ALA A 598 20.56 18.47 4.13
C ALA A 598 21.12 19.00 2.80
N ASN A 599 20.38 18.75 1.72
CA ASN A 599 20.60 19.33 0.39
C ASN A 599 21.98 19.05 -0.18
N MET A 600 22.31 17.76 -0.26
CA MET A 600 23.60 17.31 -0.73
C MET A 600 23.68 17.33 -2.26
N LEU A 601 24.57 18.17 -2.79
CA LEU A 601 24.78 18.39 -4.21
C LEU A 601 26.26 18.20 -4.55
N ILE A 602 26.56 17.52 -5.65
CA ILE A 602 27.94 17.39 -6.14
C ILE A 602 28.08 18.23 -7.41
N TYR A 603 28.91 19.25 -7.35
CA TYR A 603 29.21 20.10 -8.48
C TYR A 603 30.46 19.58 -9.19
N LEU A 604 30.33 19.31 -10.49
CA LEU A 604 31.43 18.94 -11.36
C LEU A 604 31.72 20.10 -12.30
N SER A 605 32.99 20.51 -12.35
CA SER A 605 33.44 21.63 -13.19
C SER A 605 34.77 21.32 -13.85
N CYS A 606 35.02 21.94 -15.01
CA CYS A 606 36.33 21.86 -15.63
C CYS A 606 37.27 22.91 -15.06
N GLY A 607 38.36 22.45 -14.45
CA GLY A 607 39.30 23.30 -13.74
C GLY A 607 39.95 24.31 -14.68
N ASN A 608 39.59 25.58 -14.52
CA ASN A 608 40.29 26.68 -15.16
C ASN A 608 40.28 27.94 -14.28
N ASP A 609 40.44 27.80 -12.96
CA ASP A 609 40.62 28.94 -12.07
C ASP A 609 41.91 28.78 -11.26
N GLY A 610 43.04 29.04 -11.93
CA GLY A 610 44.20 29.61 -11.28
C GLY A 610 43.90 31.05 -10.84
N ASN A 611 42.99 31.25 -9.88
CA ASN A 611 42.90 32.50 -9.14
C ASN A 611 42.19 32.31 -7.78
N ALA A 612 42.95 31.81 -6.81
CA ALA A 612 42.67 32.11 -5.41
C ALA A 612 42.90 33.62 -5.20
N GLY A 613 41.82 34.41 -5.14
CA GLY A 613 41.89 35.83 -4.78
C GLY A 613 40.66 36.65 -5.17
N ASP A 614 39.92 37.07 -4.15
CA ASP A 614 38.87 38.10 -4.12
C ASP A 614 37.54 37.82 -4.86
N LYS A 615 36.53 37.40 -4.09
CA LYS A 615 35.24 38.11 -3.99
C LYS A 615 34.50 37.83 -2.69
#